data_AF-A0A5R8WPS0-F1
#
_entry.id   AF-A0A5R8WPS0-F1
#
_cell.length_a   1.000
_cell.length_b   1.000
_cell.length_c   1.000
_cell.angle_alpha   90.00
_cell.angle_beta   90.00
_cell.angle_gamma   90.00
#
_symmetry.space_group_name_H-M   'P 1'
#
loop_
_entity.id
_entity.type
_entity.pdbx_description
1 polymer ?
#
loop_
_entity_poly.entity_id
_entity_poly.type
_entity_poly.pdbx_seq_one_letter_code
_entity_poly.pdbx_strand_id
1 'polypeptide(L)'
;MNLLRLHKNLLPLLALAALCLYTILVTLFSKVYYEGAYFTRTFDFRHYLAFAAVALNLVVYFCARPWFKFTLIGMLLPGLLDLLSFTPDRISLGFGVTDAFRLSIQPLSLLFIAAYYFLNRTSSRRFLRAYVLPAPTQQRATHYQEQVTQFKATLGRKPDDSLRLMLHDEKLVAAAREAAKQLLHERENTKSSISGKTEN
;
A
#
# COMPACT_ATOMS: atom_id res chain seq x y z
N MET A 1 0.13 21.91 -8.10
CA MET A 1 0.06 20.43 -7.95
C MET A 1 0.87 19.85 -6.77
N ASN A 2 1.61 20.64 -5.98
CA ASN A 2 2.40 20.10 -4.84
C ASN A 2 1.60 19.87 -3.54
N LEU A 3 0.55 20.66 -3.28
CA LEU A 3 -0.30 20.50 -2.08
C LEU A 3 -1.03 19.14 -2.06
N LEU A 4 -1.55 18.71 -3.22
CA LEU A 4 -2.17 17.39 -3.37
C LEU A 4 -1.20 16.24 -3.10
N ARG A 5 0.11 16.43 -3.38
CA ARG A 5 1.14 15.43 -3.06
C ARG A 5 1.46 15.38 -1.56
N LEU A 6 1.37 16.51 -0.88
CA LEU A 6 1.65 16.62 0.54
C LEU A 6 0.55 15.94 1.38
N HIS A 7 -0.72 16.06 0.97
CA HIS A 7 -1.88 15.59 1.75
C HIS A 7 -2.53 14.29 1.23
N LYS A 8 -1.83 13.51 0.39
CA LYS A 8 -2.37 12.23 -0.13
C LYS A 8 -2.88 11.28 0.95
N ASN A 9 -2.23 11.30 2.12
CA ASN A 9 -2.58 10.44 3.26
C ASN A 9 -3.82 10.91 4.02
N LEU A 10 -4.24 12.16 3.83
CA LEU A 10 -5.43 12.72 4.46
C LEU A 10 -6.71 12.27 3.73
N LEU A 11 -6.63 11.99 2.43
CA LEU A 11 -7.77 11.62 1.60
C LEU A 11 -8.59 10.44 2.14
N PRO A 12 -8.00 9.28 2.51
CA PRO A 12 -8.77 8.18 3.09
C PRO A 12 -9.39 8.53 4.45
N LEU A 13 -8.73 9.38 5.25
CA LEU A 13 -9.28 9.83 6.52
C LEU A 13 -10.47 10.77 6.32
N LEU A 14 -10.38 11.70 5.37
CA LEU A 14 -11.51 12.59 5.03
C LEU A 14 -12.68 11.81 4.46
N ALA A 15 -12.43 10.80 3.64
CA ALA A 15 -13.49 9.91 3.14
C ALA A 15 -14.17 9.15 4.29
N LEU A 16 -13.41 8.65 5.27
CA LEU A 16 -13.98 8.04 6.48
C LEU A 16 -14.73 9.04 7.34
N ALA A 17 -14.23 10.27 7.50
CA ALA A 17 -14.92 11.31 8.25
C ALA A 17 -16.24 11.72 7.58
N ALA A 18 -16.24 11.85 6.25
CA ALA A 18 -17.45 12.10 5.47
C ALA A 18 -18.45 10.95 5.61
N LEU A 19 -17.97 9.70 5.63
CA LEU A 19 -18.80 8.52 5.83
C LEU A 19 -19.39 8.47 7.25
N CYS A 20 -18.62 8.82 8.28
CA CYS A 20 -19.12 8.95 9.65
C CYS A 20 -20.19 10.04 9.75
N LEU A 21 -19.97 11.20 9.12
CA LEU A 21 -20.95 12.27 9.06
C LEU A 21 -22.23 11.83 8.34
N TYR A 22 -22.09 11.14 7.21
CA TYR A 22 -23.21 10.52 6.49
C TYR A 22 -23.99 9.57 7.40
N THR A 23 -23.30 8.69 8.13
CA THR A 23 -23.91 7.76 9.08
C THR A 23 -24.67 8.49 10.18
N ILE A 24 -24.10 9.58 10.73
CA ILE A 24 -24.79 10.41 11.73
C ILE A 24 -26.06 11.01 11.15
N LEU A 25 -25.98 11.65 9.98
CA LEU A 25 -27.13 12.29 9.34
C LEU A 25 -28.24 11.27 9.00
N VAL A 26 -27.88 10.15 8.38
CA VAL A 26 -28.86 9.12 8.00
C VAL A 26 -29.50 8.50 9.25
N THR A 27 -28.74 8.22 10.30
CA THR A 27 -29.31 7.64 11.53
C THR A 27 -30.23 8.62 12.25
N LEU A 28 -29.94 9.93 12.23
CA LEU A 28 -30.78 10.95 12.87
C LEU A 28 -32.05 11.28 12.06
N PHE A 29 -31.98 11.29 10.73
CA PHE A 29 -33.06 11.79 9.88
C PHE A 29 -33.84 10.72 9.11
N SER A 30 -33.31 9.49 8.98
CA SER A 30 -33.96 8.41 8.25
C SER A 30 -34.63 7.41 9.19
N LYS A 31 -35.89 7.06 8.89
CA LYS A 31 -36.55 5.89 9.46
C LYS A 31 -36.38 4.69 8.53
N VAL A 32 -36.36 3.48 9.08
CA VAL A 32 -36.34 2.24 8.31
C VAL A 32 -37.73 1.65 8.32
N TYR A 33 -38.26 1.34 7.14
CA TYR A 33 -39.51 0.61 7.02
C TYR A 33 -39.23 -0.90 7.09
N TYR A 34 -39.79 -1.55 8.10
CA TYR A 34 -39.64 -2.98 8.32
C TYR A 34 -40.97 -3.56 8.79
N GLU A 35 -41.44 -4.63 8.15
CA GLU A 35 -42.69 -5.33 8.50
C GLU A 35 -43.92 -4.41 8.70
N GLY A 36 -44.11 -3.40 7.84
CA GLY A 36 -45.29 -2.54 7.90
C GLY A 36 -45.13 -1.30 8.79
N ALA A 37 -44.06 -1.22 9.58
CA ALA A 37 -43.84 -0.13 10.53
C ALA A 37 -42.52 0.62 10.28
N TYR A 38 -42.48 1.90 10.67
CA TYR A 38 -41.28 2.73 10.61
C TYR A 38 -40.54 2.72 11.95
N PHE A 39 -39.30 2.27 11.95
CA PHE A 39 -38.42 2.27 13.11
C PHE A 39 -37.36 3.37 12.99
N THR A 40 -37.05 3.99 14.12
CA THR A 40 -35.91 4.92 14.22
C THR A 40 -34.61 4.12 14.28
N ARG A 41 -33.62 4.50 13.47
CA ARG A 41 -32.27 3.94 13.57
C ARG A 41 -31.64 4.36 14.89
N THR A 42 -30.87 3.48 15.51
CA THR A 42 -30.13 3.76 16.74
C THR A 42 -28.64 3.53 16.54
N PHE A 43 -27.80 4.29 17.24
CA PHE A 43 -26.36 4.08 17.22
C PHE A 43 -25.97 2.95 18.17
N ASP A 44 -25.29 1.94 17.64
CA ASP A 44 -24.55 0.95 18.44
C ASP A 44 -23.23 1.54 19.00
N PHE A 45 -22.71 0.98 20.09
CA PHE A 45 -21.42 1.31 20.69
C PHE A 45 -20.27 1.35 19.66
N ARG A 46 -20.30 0.46 18.66
CA ARG A 46 -19.31 0.39 17.57
C ARG A 46 -19.25 1.66 16.71
N HIS A 47 -20.38 2.36 16.54
CA HIS A 47 -20.42 3.63 15.82
C HIS A 47 -19.72 4.72 16.62
N TYR A 48 -20.00 4.82 17.92
CA TYR A 48 -19.33 5.77 18.79
C TYR A 48 -17.82 5.54 18.82
N LEU A 49 -17.37 4.28 18.88
CA LEU A 49 -15.96 3.94 18.82
C LEU A 49 -15.34 4.32 17.48
N ALA A 50 -16.05 4.10 16.37
CA ALA A 50 -15.61 4.52 15.04
C ALA A 50 -15.48 6.04 14.93
N PHE A 51 -16.45 6.81 15.43
CA PHE A 51 -16.43 8.27 15.43
C PHE A 51 -15.28 8.80 16.25
N ALA A 52 -15.08 8.27 17.46
CA ALA A 52 -13.97 8.63 18.33
C ALA A 52 -12.62 8.32 17.67
N ALA A 53 -12.47 7.15 17.04
CA ALA A 53 -11.24 6.77 16.36
C ALA A 53 -10.92 7.66 15.15
N VAL A 54 -11.94 8.06 14.37
CA VAL A 54 -11.77 8.98 13.24
C VAL A 54 -11.41 10.38 13.73
N ALA A 55 -12.09 10.90 14.76
CA ALA A 55 -11.79 12.19 15.36
C ALA A 55 -10.36 12.22 15.94
N LEU A 56 -9.95 11.17 16.66
CA LEU A 56 -8.60 11.02 17.18
C LEU A 56 -7.56 11.00 16.05
N ASN A 57 -7.84 10.27 14.97
CA ASN A 57 -6.93 10.24 13.80
C ASN A 57 -6.82 11.59 13.11
N LEU A 58 -7.89 12.41 13.07
CA LEU A 58 -7.83 13.78 12.58
C LEU A 58 -6.92 14.63 13.46
N VAL A 59 -7.07 14.57 14.78
CA VAL A 59 -6.20 15.29 15.73
C VAL A 59 -4.74 14.86 15.58
N VAL A 60 -4.47 13.55 15.53
CA VAL A 60 -3.12 13.01 15.33
C VAL A 60 -2.54 13.46 13.98
N TYR A 61 -3.34 13.57 12.93
CA TYR A 61 -2.87 14.05 11.65
C TYR A 61 -2.30 15.48 11.72
N PHE A 62 -3.00 16.38 12.41
CA PHE A 62 -2.60 17.79 12.53
C PHE A 62 -1.52 18.00 13.60
N CYS A 63 -1.57 17.28 14.73
CA CYS A 63 -0.64 17.49 15.85
C CYS A 63 0.61 16.59 15.79
N ALA A 64 0.49 15.36 15.29
CA ALA A 64 1.52 14.32 15.36
C ALA A 64 1.64 13.53 14.04
N ARG A 65 1.84 14.27 12.94
CA ARG A 65 1.87 13.74 11.56
C ARG A 65 2.74 12.49 11.34
N PRO A 66 3.92 12.30 11.97
CA PRO A 66 4.70 11.07 11.79
C PRO A 66 3.98 9.80 12.29
N TRP A 67 3.15 9.94 13.33
CA TRP A 67 2.45 8.84 13.99
C TRP A 67 1.15 8.45 13.28
N PHE A 68 0.60 9.37 12.48
CA PHE A 68 -0.67 9.20 11.77
C PHE A 68 -0.82 7.87 11.01
N LYS A 69 0.25 7.37 10.40
CA LYS A 69 0.19 6.12 9.64
C LYS A 69 -0.13 4.92 10.53
N PHE A 70 0.45 4.89 11.73
CA PHE A 70 0.23 3.81 12.68
C PHE A 70 -1.16 3.87 13.27
N THR A 71 -1.64 5.07 13.62
CA THR A 71 -3.00 5.26 14.15
C THR A 71 -4.07 4.96 13.10
N LEU A 72 -3.82 5.29 11.84
CA LEU A 72 -4.75 5.00 10.74
C LEU A 72 -4.86 3.48 10.52
N ILE A 73 -3.74 2.76 10.45
CA ILE A 73 -3.73 1.30 10.32
C ILE A 73 -4.37 0.66 11.56
N GLY A 74 -4.02 1.16 12.75
CA GLY A 74 -4.58 0.70 14.03
C GLY A 74 -6.08 0.93 14.15
N MET A 75 -6.66 1.91 13.44
CA MET A 75 -8.11 2.09 13.35
C MET A 75 -8.72 1.20 12.25
N LEU A 76 -8.08 1.08 11.09
CA LEU A 76 -8.60 0.29 9.97
C LEU A 76 -8.65 -1.22 10.28
N LEU A 77 -7.70 -1.75 11.04
CA LEU A 77 -7.65 -3.17 11.40
C LEU A 77 -8.86 -3.62 12.26
N PRO A 78 -9.20 -2.94 13.37
CA PRO A 78 -10.46 -3.20 14.09
C PRO A 78 -11.70 -3.01 13.22
N GLY A 79 -11.69 -2.03 12.31
CA GLY A 79 -12.77 -1.86 11.33
C GLY A 79 -12.91 -3.04 10.37
N LEU A 80 -11.81 -3.67 9.98
CA LEU A 80 -11.83 -4.88 9.15
C LEU A 80 -12.49 -6.04 9.88
N LEU A 81 -12.23 -6.18 11.18
CA LEU A 81 -12.79 -7.20 12.07
C LEU A 81 -14.21 -6.87 12.58
N ASP A 82 -14.87 -5.85 12.01
CA ASP A 82 -16.22 -5.43 12.37
C ASP A 82 -16.37 -4.96 13.84
N LEU A 83 -15.27 -4.51 14.47
CA LEU A 83 -15.30 -3.84 15.78
C LEU A 83 -15.70 -2.36 15.66
N LEU A 84 -15.44 -1.74 14.51
CA LEU A 84 -15.81 -0.36 14.21
C LEU A 84 -16.81 -0.35 13.06
N SER A 85 -17.92 0.38 13.23
CA SER A 85 -18.95 0.50 12.19
C SER A 85 -18.98 1.94 11.66
N PHE A 86 -18.50 2.11 10.43
CA PHE A 86 -18.45 3.42 9.77
C PHE A 86 -19.73 3.76 8.99
N THR A 87 -20.58 2.77 8.71
CA THR A 87 -21.84 2.87 7.95
C THR A 87 -23.05 2.68 8.86
N PRO A 88 -24.23 3.20 8.47
CA PRO A 88 -25.42 3.06 9.30
C PRO A 88 -25.99 1.63 9.26
N ASP A 89 -25.79 0.94 8.14
CA ASP A 89 -26.22 -0.44 7.94
C ASP A 89 -25.00 -1.37 7.98
N ARG A 90 -25.05 -2.41 8.80
CA ARG A 90 -23.92 -3.32 9.01
C ARG A 90 -23.91 -4.40 7.94
N ILE A 91 -23.03 -4.23 6.96
CA ILE A 91 -22.74 -5.24 5.95
C ILE A 91 -21.43 -5.91 6.33
N SER A 92 -21.51 -7.13 6.85
CA SER A 92 -20.34 -7.94 7.18
C SER A 92 -20.45 -9.34 6.57
N LEU A 93 -19.30 -9.90 6.20
CA LEU A 93 -19.15 -11.26 5.69
C LEU A 93 -18.55 -12.10 6.81
N GLY A 94 -19.36 -12.95 7.44
CA GLY A 94 -18.93 -13.85 8.50
C GLY A 94 -18.35 -15.15 7.96
N PHE A 95 -17.14 -15.50 8.38
CA PHE A 95 -16.53 -16.80 8.17
C PHE A 95 -16.35 -17.48 9.54
N GLY A 96 -16.98 -18.63 9.75
CA GLY A 96 -16.92 -19.35 11.02
C GLY A 96 -17.52 -20.74 10.94
N VAL A 97 -16.97 -21.67 11.72
CA VAL A 97 -17.44 -23.06 11.81
C VAL A 97 -18.64 -23.18 12.78
N THR A 98 -18.74 -22.26 13.74
CA THR A 98 -19.81 -22.20 14.75
C THR A 98 -20.25 -20.76 15.01
N ASP A 99 -21.47 -20.57 15.53
CA ASP A 99 -22.04 -19.24 15.81
C ASP A 99 -21.23 -18.41 16.81
N ALA A 100 -20.49 -19.08 17.71
CA ALA A 100 -19.64 -18.43 18.72
C ALA A 100 -18.30 -17.93 18.17
N PHE A 101 -17.81 -18.46 17.05
CA PHE A 101 -16.53 -18.09 16.44
C PHE A 101 -16.72 -17.68 14.98
N ARG A 102 -17.49 -16.61 14.77
CA ARG A 102 -17.67 -15.99 13.45
C ARG A 102 -16.73 -14.79 13.30
N LEU A 103 -15.69 -14.95 12.49
CA LEU A 103 -14.85 -13.83 12.07
C LEU A 103 -15.61 -13.03 11.01
N SER A 104 -16.06 -11.83 11.38
CA SER A 104 -16.80 -10.96 10.47
C SER A 104 -15.85 -9.98 9.80
N ILE A 105 -15.83 -9.99 8.47
CA ILE A 105 -15.04 -9.06 7.67
C ILE A 105 -15.96 -8.00 7.10
N GLN A 106 -15.68 -6.73 7.36
CA GLN A 106 -16.43 -5.63 6.77
C GLN A 106 -15.84 -5.25 5.40
N PRO A 107 -16.56 -5.46 4.26
CA PRO A 107 -16.01 -5.21 2.93
C PRO A 107 -15.58 -3.76 2.71
N LEU A 108 -16.29 -2.81 3.34
CA LEU A 108 -15.98 -1.40 3.23
C LEU A 108 -14.64 -1.05 3.88
N SER A 109 -14.35 -1.60 5.06
CA SER A 109 -13.06 -1.44 5.73
C SER A 109 -11.92 -2.03 4.91
N LEU A 110 -12.15 -3.19 4.27
CA LEU A 110 -11.21 -3.79 3.33
C LEU A 110 -10.95 -2.87 2.13
N LEU A 111 -11.99 -2.25 1.57
CA LEU A 111 -11.86 -1.29 0.48
C LEU A 111 -10.99 -0.09 0.88
N PHE A 112 -11.17 0.46 2.08
CA PHE A 112 -10.35 1.56 2.59
C PHE A 112 -8.89 1.14 2.80
N ILE A 113 -8.63 -0.07 3.30
CA ILE A 113 -7.28 -0.62 3.43
C ILE A 113 -6.64 -0.76 2.05
N ALA A 114 -7.35 -1.30 1.07
CA ALA A 114 -6.87 -1.45 -0.30
C ALA A 114 -6.59 -0.08 -0.95
N ALA A 115 -7.51 0.88 -0.81
CA ALA A 115 -7.33 2.24 -1.30
C ALA A 115 -6.10 2.91 -0.68
N TYR A 116 -5.93 2.81 0.64
CA TYR A 116 -4.76 3.32 1.34
C TYR A 116 -3.47 2.64 0.86
N TYR A 117 -3.50 1.33 0.63
CA TYR A 117 -2.38 0.58 0.06
C TYR A 117 -1.98 1.11 -1.32
N PHE A 118 -2.94 1.34 -2.22
CA PHE A 118 -2.66 1.86 -3.56
C PHE A 118 -2.13 3.30 -3.54
N LEU A 119 -2.72 4.17 -2.70
CA LEU A 119 -2.27 5.55 -2.50
C LEU A 119 -0.82 5.61 -1.97
N ASN A 120 -0.44 4.64 -1.14
CA ASN A 120 0.88 4.54 -0.50
C ASN A 120 1.75 3.39 -1.02
N ARG A 121 1.56 2.98 -2.28
CA ARG A 121 2.14 1.73 -2.84
C ARG A 121 3.63 1.55 -2.56
N THR A 122 4.44 2.59 -2.72
CA THR A 122 5.89 2.53 -2.47
C THR A 122 6.22 2.28 -1.00
N SER A 123 5.56 3.00 -0.08
CA SER A 123 5.77 2.87 1.36
C SER A 123 5.26 1.52 1.86
N SER A 124 4.06 1.12 1.42
CA SER A 124 3.43 -0.14 1.83
C SER A 124 4.20 -1.35 1.32
N ARG A 125 4.72 -1.32 0.09
CA ARG A 125 5.59 -2.40 -0.43
C ARG A 125 6.89 -2.54 0.34
N ARG A 126 7.52 -1.43 0.72
CA ARG A 126 8.74 -1.46 1.55
C ARG A 126 8.45 -2.06 2.92
N PHE A 127 7.33 -1.68 3.54
CA PHE A 127 6.89 -2.23 4.82
C PHE A 127 6.58 -3.74 4.72
N LEU A 128 5.78 -4.16 3.74
CA LEU A 128 5.47 -5.56 3.51
C LEU A 128 6.73 -6.40 3.26
N ARG A 129 7.69 -5.89 2.48
CA ARG A 129 8.96 -6.58 2.24
C ARG A 129 9.83 -6.70 3.49
N ALA A 130 9.74 -5.75 4.42
CA ALA A 130 10.54 -5.76 5.63
C ALA A 130 10.00 -6.70 6.71
N TYR A 131 8.67 -6.80 6.83
CA TYR A 131 8.03 -7.46 7.99
C TYR A 131 7.11 -8.65 7.66
N VAL A 132 6.59 -8.75 6.43
CA VAL A 132 5.52 -9.72 6.11
C VAL A 132 5.95 -10.70 5.03
N LEU A 133 6.60 -10.23 3.98
CA LEU A 133 7.08 -11.07 2.91
C LEU A 133 8.40 -11.72 3.34
N PRO A 134 8.57 -13.02 3.09
CA PRO A 134 9.84 -13.68 3.35
C PRO A 134 10.95 -12.99 2.55
N ALA A 135 12.08 -12.74 3.20
CA ALA A 135 13.29 -12.31 2.51
C ALA A 135 13.57 -13.29 1.35
N PRO A 136 14.06 -12.82 0.19
CA PRO A 136 14.44 -13.72 -0.88
C PRO A 136 15.40 -14.76 -0.31
N THR A 137 15.00 -16.03 -0.40
CA THR A 137 15.84 -17.16 0.05
C THR A 137 17.19 -17.08 -0.66
N GLN A 138 18.28 -17.48 0.01
CA GLN A 138 19.63 -17.46 -0.59
C GLN A 138 19.65 -18.12 -1.99
N GLN A 139 18.89 -19.20 -2.18
CA GLN A 139 18.71 -19.87 -3.48
C GLN A 139 18.10 -18.97 -4.58
N ARG A 140 17.16 -18.08 -4.24
CA ARG A 140 16.60 -17.14 -5.22
C ARG A 140 17.60 -16.04 -5.57
N ALA A 141 18.43 -15.63 -4.60
CA ALA A 141 19.48 -14.64 -4.85
C ALA A 141 20.59 -15.22 -5.74
N THR A 142 21.03 -16.45 -5.49
CA THR A 142 22.03 -17.14 -6.32
C THR A 142 21.51 -17.37 -7.73
N HIS A 143 20.29 -17.89 -7.88
CA HIS A 143 19.67 -18.09 -9.20
C HIS A 143 19.51 -16.78 -9.97
N TYR A 144 19.18 -15.68 -9.28
CA TYR A 144 19.13 -14.36 -9.90
C TYR A 144 20.53 -13.90 -10.37
N GLN A 145 21.56 -14.10 -9.57
CA GLN A 145 22.95 -13.80 -9.94
C GLN A 145 23.44 -14.64 -11.11
N GLU A 146 23.08 -15.92 -11.17
CA GLU A 146 23.38 -16.81 -12.30
C GLU A 146 22.72 -16.28 -13.59
N GLN A 147 21.45 -15.87 -13.53
CA GLN A 147 20.78 -15.25 -14.66
C GLN A 147 21.47 -13.96 -15.11
N VAL A 148 21.84 -13.07 -14.17
CA VAL A 148 22.60 -11.85 -14.49
C VAL A 148 23.92 -12.19 -15.18
N THR A 149 24.62 -13.22 -14.71
CA THR A 149 25.90 -13.67 -15.29
C THR A 149 25.72 -14.22 -16.71
N GLN A 150 24.69 -15.03 -16.94
CA GLN A 150 24.35 -15.53 -18.28
C GLN A 150 24.00 -14.39 -19.25
N PHE A 151 23.23 -13.41 -18.79
CA PHE A 151 22.90 -12.24 -19.60
C PHE A 151 24.12 -11.36 -19.87
N LYS A 152 25.06 -11.23 -18.91
CA LYS A 152 26.35 -10.54 -19.16
C LYS A 152 27.14 -11.21 -20.27
N ALA A 153 27.23 -12.54 -20.28
CA ALA A 153 27.93 -13.27 -21.33
C ALA A 153 27.29 -13.03 -22.71
N THR A 154 25.96 -13.00 -22.76
CA THR A 154 25.21 -12.79 -24.01
C THR A 154 25.30 -11.34 -24.51
N LEU A 155 25.17 -10.38 -23.60
CA LEU A 155 25.15 -8.94 -23.91
C LEU A 155 26.56 -8.34 -24.04
N GLY A 156 27.58 -9.01 -23.51
CA GLY A 156 28.97 -8.55 -23.51
C GLY A 156 29.58 -8.36 -24.89
N ARG A 157 28.97 -8.94 -25.94
CA ARG A 157 29.38 -8.75 -27.34
C ARG A 157 28.74 -7.52 -28.01
N LYS A 158 27.74 -6.89 -27.37
CA LYS A 158 27.03 -5.74 -27.95
C LYS A 158 27.79 -4.43 -27.68
N PRO A 159 27.74 -3.46 -28.63
CA PRO A 159 28.33 -2.14 -28.44
C PRO A 159 27.56 -1.32 -27.40
N ASP A 160 28.24 -0.34 -26.79
CA ASP A 160 27.70 0.49 -25.71
C ASP A 160 26.39 1.19 -26.11
N ASP A 161 26.32 1.71 -27.33
CA ASP A 161 25.12 2.39 -27.85
C ASP A 161 23.93 1.44 -27.97
N SER A 162 24.16 0.19 -28.36
CA SER A 162 23.11 -0.83 -28.41
C SER A 162 22.62 -1.20 -27.02
N LEU A 163 23.51 -1.28 -26.02
CA LEU A 163 23.12 -1.54 -24.63
C LEU A 163 22.29 -0.39 -24.06
N ARG A 164 22.68 0.87 -24.33
CA ARG A 164 21.93 2.06 -23.90
C ARG A 164 20.54 2.11 -24.54
N LEU A 165 20.44 1.77 -25.82
CA LEU A 165 19.16 1.72 -26.54
C LEU A 165 18.26 0.60 -25.97
N MET A 166 18.81 -0.57 -25.68
CA MET A 166 18.08 -1.67 -25.03
C MET A 166 17.59 -1.33 -23.61
N LEU A 167 18.35 -0.53 -22.86
CA LEU A 167 17.93 -0.02 -21.55
C LEU A 167 16.79 1.00 -21.67
N HIS A 168 16.79 1.81 -22.72
CA HIS A 168 15.76 2.81 -22.95
C HIS A 168 14.44 2.20 -23.42
N ASP A 169 14.51 1.13 -24.23
CA ASP A 169 13.34 0.45 -24.81
C ASP A 169 12.49 -0.33 -23.77
N GLU A 170 12.95 -0.48 -22.53
CA GLU A 170 12.30 -1.23 -21.43
C GLU A 170 11.88 -2.69 -21.74
N LYS A 171 12.27 -3.25 -22.90
CA LYS A 171 11.94 -4.63 -23.33
C LYS A 171 12.73 -5.71 -22.59
N LEU A 172 13.72 -5.34 -21.79
CA LEU A 172 14.59 -6.29 -21.09
C LEU A 172 13.98 -6.77 -19.77
N VAL A 173 14.10 -8.08 -19.52
CA VAL A 173 13.81 -8.70 -18.22
C VAL A 173 14.75 -8.10 -17.15
N ALA A 174 14.32 -8.08 -15.89
CA ALA A 174 15.03 -7.40 -14.80
C ALA A 174 16.53 -7.80 -14.70
N ALA A 175 16.83 -9.10 -14.77
CA ALA A 175 18.20 -9.62 -14.73
C ALA A 175 19.05 -9.17 -15.94
N ALA A 176 18.47 -9.15 -17.14
CA ALA A 176 19.15 -8.67 -18.35
C ALA A 176 19.42 -7.16 -18.30
N ARG A 177 18.48 -6.40 -17.73
CA ARG A 177 18.63 -4.96 -17.51
C ARG A 177 19.75 -4.66 -16.52
N GLU A 178 19.86 -5.45 -15.46
CA GLU A 178 20.93 -5.32 -14.47
C GLU A 178 22.30 -5.72 -15.06
N ALA A 179 22.35 -6.80 -15.85
CA ALA A 179 23.55 -7.19 -16.59
C ALA A 179 24.05 -6.08 -17.54
N ALA A 180 23.14 -5.47 -18.31
CA ALA A 180 23.49 -4.36 -19.22
C ALA A 180 24.03 -3.13 -18.47
N LYS A 181 23.44 -2.78 -17.32
CA LYS A 181 23.93 -1.67 -16.47
C LYS A 181 25.32 -1.96 -15.92
N GLN A 182 25.55 -3.17 -15.42
CA GLN A 182 26.86 -3.56 -14.90
C GLN A 182 27.93 -3.56 -16.00
N LEU A 183 27.62 -4.05 -17.20
CA LEU A 183 28.56 -4.02 -18.34
C LEU A 183 28.95 -2.60 -18.77
N LEU A 184 27.99 -1.67 -18.84
CA LEU A 184 28.29 -0.27 -19.15
C LEU A 184 29.21 0.35 -18.09
N HIS A 185 28.91 0.10 -16.81
CA HIS A 185 29.73 0.62 -15.70
C HIS A 185 31.15 0.03 -15.69
N GLU A 186 31.31 -1.27 -15.98
CA GLU A 186 32.61 -1.94 -16.08
C GLU A 186 33.45 -1.36 -17.23
N ARG A 187 32.83 -1.11 -18.39
CA ARG A 187 33.50 -0.52 -19.55
C ARG A 187 33.89 0.94 -19.34
N GLU A 188 33.04 1.73 -18.70
CA GLU A 188 33.34 3.13 -18.35
C GLU A 188 34.53 3.20 -17.37
N ASN A 189 34.57 2.33 -16.36
CA ASN A 189 35.71 2.22 -15.43
C ASN A 189 37.00 1.74 -16.11
N THR A 190 36.89 0.87 -17.13
CA THR A 190 38.07 0.39 -17.87
C THR A 190 38.63 1.50 -18.77
N LYS A 191 37.77 2.29 -19.43
CA LYS A 191 38.21 3.44 -20.25
C LYS A 191 38.88 4.52 -19.39
N SER A 192 38.35 4.83 -18.21
CA SER A 192 38.96 5.83 -17.31
C SER A 192 40.32 5.40 -16.75
N SER A 193 40.50 4.11 -16.45
CA SER A 193 41.80 3.59 -15.95
C SER A 193 42.90 3.53 -17.02
N ILE A 194 42.54 3.40 -18.30
CA ILE A 194 43.49 3.43 -19.43
C ILE A 194 43.92 4.87 -19.76
N SER A 195 42.98 5.83 -19.72
CA SER A 195 43.27 7.24 -19.98
C SER A 195 44.16 7.89 -18.93
N GLY A 196 44.09 7.45 -17.67
CA GLY A 196 44.96 7.95 -16.59
C GLY A 196 46.40 7.39 -16.61
N LYS A 197 46.70 6.38 -17.44
CA LYS A 197 48.05 5.80 -17.59
C LYS A 197 48.87 6.41 -18.72
N THR A 198 48.26 7.22 -19.58
CA THR A 198 48.92 7.81 -20.77
C THR A 198 49.41 9.24 -20.54
N GLU A 199 49.20 9.81 -19.34
CA GLU A 199 49.62 11.17 -18.95
C GLU A 199 50.82 11.21 -17.98
N ASN A 200 51.53 10.08 -17.77
CA ASN A 200 52.79 10.03 -16.99
C ASN A 200 53.97 9.64 -17.87
#